data_AF-A0A7C2X0T5-F1
#
_entry.id   AF-A0A7C2X0T5-F1
#
_cell.length_a   1.000
_cell.length_b   1.000
_cell.length_c   1.000
_cell.angle_alpha   90.00
_cell.angle_beta   90.00
_cell.angle_gamma   90.00
#
_symmetry.space_group_name_H-M   'P 1'
#
loop_
_entity.id
_entity.type
_entity.pdbx_description
1 polymer ?
#
loop_
_entity_poly.entity_id
_entity_poly.type
_entity_poly.pdbx_seq_one_letter_code
_entity_poly.pdbx_strand_id
1 'polypeptide(L)'
;MKPAAFFVSTCAALVFLAGCAGSPTTRQEGSGGPSPHFYHLVVVDHDGVAVEGASVHYTLYDGKRPVKSSSLTTGPDGLVEDGLETSRNRSRIEYRATKKGYYETREELLSDYGATRYEKPVNSDYVRLLRTEDYLDPAFVAALPRDALKDSLFAFIDRMARRVSRTDPVLMDESVALVRIQNRNYLRFAVDDAIMYNVEAFTKARLVGRIFSDTALKTAVTAHETLGDSADMLFGYDVRVLALVRSFCDPEDRGAVREYRYLISETELKRHLGREITEDTLMERSAAFLDGQPIKPAKLP
;
A
#
# COMPACT_ATOMS: atom_id res chain seq x y z
N MET A 1 -11.14 18.21 87.92
CA MET A 1 -11.83 16.92 88.16
C MET A 1 -12.29 16.35 86.83
N LYS A 2 -11.84 15.13 86.48
CA LYS A 2 -12.55 14.24 85.53
C LYS A 2 -13.92 13.88 86.15
N PRO A 3 -14.98 13.66 85.37
CA PRO A 3 -15.27 12.36 84.71
C PRO A 3 -15.91 12.55 83.31
N ALA A 4 -16.27 11.57 82.48
CA ALA A 4 -15.98 10.15 82.31
C ALA A 4 -16.32 9.84 80.83
N ALA A 5 -15.82 8.70 80.36
CA ALA A 5 -15.93 8.20 78.99
C ALA A 5 -17.36 7.81 78.59
N PHE A 6 -17.65 7.77 77.28
CA PHE A 6 -18.26 6.60 76.67
C PHE A 6 -17.75 6.38 75.24
N PHE A 7 -17.23 5.18 75.05
CA PHE A 7 -16.78 4.56 73.81
C PHE A 7 -17.98 4.28 72.89
N VAL A 8 -17.86 4.59 71.60
CA VAL A 8 -18.53 3.80 70.56
C VAL A 8 -17.46 3.43 69.53
N SER A 9 -17.14 2.15 69.55
CA SER A 9 -16.35 1.45 68.56
C SER A 9 -17.23 1.19 67.34
N THR A 10 -16.82 1.65 66.17
CA THR A 10 -17.32 1.14 64.89
C THR A 10 -16.14 0.77 64.01
N CYS A 11 -16.11 -0.52 63.72
CA CYS A 11 -15.11 -1.24 62.95
C CYS A 11 -14.77 -0.58 61.62
N ALA A 12 -13.47 -0.37 61.40
CA ALA A 12 -12.92 -0.15 60.08
C ALA A 12 -12.88 -1.48 59.32
N ALA A 13 -13.70 -1.61 58.28
CA ALA A 13 -13.53 -2.65 57.28
C ALA A 13 -12.47 -2.18 56.28
N LEU A 14 -11.26 -2.72 56.42
CA LEU A 14 -10.17 -2.62 55.47
C LEU A 14 -10.55 -3.46 54.23
N VAL A 15 -10.97 -2.81 53.15
CA VAL A 15 -11.10 -3.48 51.85
C VAL A 15 -9.71 -3.56 51.24
N PHE A 16 -9.06 -4.71 51.41
CA PHE A 16 -7.93 -5.12 50.59
C PHE A 16 -8.42 -5.33 49.15
N LEU A 17 -8.16 -4.37 48.26
CA LEU A 17 -8.15 -4.64 46.83
C LEU A 17 -6.86 -5.44 46.53
N ALA A 18 -7.00 -6.75 46.57
CA ALA A 18 -6.00 -7.66 46.03
C ALA A 18 -5.84 -7.37 44.53
N GLY A 19 -4.70 -6.80 44.17
CA GLY A 19 -4.25 -6.75 42.78
C GLY A 19 -4.11 -8.17 42.27
N CYS A 20 -5.01 -8.57 41.38
CA CYS A 20 -4.74 -9.68 40.48
C CYS A 20 -3.66 -9.18 39.52
N ALA A 21 -2.41 -9.49 39.83
CA ALA A 21 -1.33 -9.49 38.86
C ALA A 21 -1.77 -10.43 37.73
N GLY A 22 -2.26 -9.84 36.63
CA GLY A 22 -2.50 -10.56 35.40
C GLY A 22 -1.18 -11.19 35.00
N SER A 23 -1.08 -12.50 35.16
CA SER A 23 0.02 -13.27 34.59
C SER A 23 0.08 -12.94 33.10
N PRO A 24 1.28 -12.78 32.51
CA PRO A 24 1.38 -12.71 31.06
C PRO A 24 0.80 -14.02 30.55
N THR A 25 -0.38 -13.97 29.94
CA THR A 25 -0.88 -15.04 29.09
C THR A 25 0.09 -15.08 27.93
N THR A 26 1.13 -15.90 28.07
CA THR A 26 1.74 -16.56 26.93
C THR A 26 0.59 -17.19 26.17
N ARG A 27 0.21 -16.53 25.07
CA ARG A 27 -0.71 -17.07 24.07
C ARG A 27 -0.04 -18.37 23.62
N GLN A 28 -0.46 -19.47 24.21
CA GLN A 28 0.03 -20.79 23.89
C GLN A 28 -0.29 -20.95 22.40
N GLU A 29 0.73 -20.93 21.54
CA GLU A 29 0.57 -21.32 20.14
C GLU A 29 -0.10 -22.69 20.20
N GLY A 30 -1.36 -22.74 19.77
CA GLY A 30 -2.19 -23.92 19.93
C GLY A 30 -1.46 -25.13 19.36
N SER A 31 -1.34 -26.18 20.17
CA SER A 31 -0.89 -27.49 19.72
C SER A 31 -1.96 -28.12 18.84
N GLY A 32 -2.24 -27.50 17.70
CA GLY A 32 -3.04 -28.09 16.65
C GLY A 32 -2.20 -29.17 15.99
N GLY A 33 -2.72 -30.40 15.98
CA GLY A 33 -2.09 -31.52 15.28
C GLY A 33 -2.13 -31.31 13.76
N PRO A 34 -1.72 -32.34 13.00
CA PRO A 34 -1.71 -32.23 11.55
C PRO A 34 -3.08 -31.84 10.99
N SER A 35 -3.12 -30.83 10.13
CA SER A 35 -4.36 -30.39 9.48
C SER A 35 -4.13 -30.15 7.99
N PRO A 36 -5.13 -30.46 7.14
CA PRO A 36 -5.05 -30.16 5.72
C PRO A 36 -5.29 -28.67 5.49
N HIS A 37 -4.43 -28.05 4.71
CA HIS A 37 -4.59 -26.69 4.20
C HIS A 37 -4.71 -26.71 2.69
N PHE A 38 -5.81 -26.17 2.16
CA PHE A 38 -6.02 -26.01 0.72
C PHE A 38 -5.97 -24.53 0.34
N TYR A 39 -5.38 -24.24 -0.82
CA TYR A 39 -5.16 -22.93 -1.38
C TYR A 39 -5.79 -22.85 -2.77
N HIS A 40 -6.67 -21.87 -2.97
CA HIS A 40 -7.35 -21.63 -4.23
C HIS A 40 -6.99 -20.21 -4.70
N LEU A 41 -6.14 -20.12 -5.71
CA LEU A 41 -5.76 -18.85 -6.31
C LEU A 41 -6.55 -18.67 -7.61
N VAL A 42 -7.38 -17.63 -7.68
CA VAL A 42 -8.12 -17.29 -8.91
C VAL A 42 -7.38 -16.13 -9.58
N VAL A 43 -6.71 -16.41 -10.69
CA VAL A 43 -5.98 -15.41 -11.46
C VAL A 43 -6.96 -14.66 -12.35
N VAL A 44 -7.06 -13.35 -12.13
CA VAL A 44 -7.98 -12.46 -12.84
C VAL A 44 -7.24 -11.26 -13.42
N ASP A 45 -7.80 -10.66 -14.46
CA ASP A 45 -7.33 -9.37 -14.97
C ASP A 45 -7.90 -8.22 -14.11
N HIS A 46 -7.62 -6.99 -14.54
CA HIS A 46 -8.10 -5.77 -13.91
C HIS A 46 -9.64 -5.73 -13.76
N ASP A 47 -10.37 -6.24 -14.76
CA ASP A 47 -11.84 -6.25 -14.80
C ASP A 47 -12.46 -7.42 -14.00
N GLY A 48 -11.63 -8.24 -13.36
CA GLY A 48 -12.07 -9.43 -12.62
C GLY A 48 -12.38 -10.63 -13.51
N VAL A 49 -12.00 -10.60 -14.78
CA VAL A 49 -12.17 -11.71 -15.72
C VAL A 49 -11.04 -12.71 -15.53
N ALA A 50 -11.38 -14.00 -15.49
CA ALA A 50 -10.39 -15.07 -15.35
C ALA A 50 -9.33 -15.04 -16.47
N VAL A 51 -8.06 -15.16 -16.08
CA VAL A 51 -6.93 -15.17 -17.02
C VAL A 51 -6.50 -16.60 -17.30
N GLU A 52 -6.83 -17.10 -18.49
CA GLU A 52 -6.40 -18.41 -18.97
C GLU A 52 -4.91 -18.42 -19.35
N GLY A 53 -4.23 -19.52 -19.05
CA GLY A 53 -2.86 -19.79 -19.46
C GLY A 53 -1.79 -18.92 -18.78
N ALA A 54 -2.07 -18.39 -17.59
CA ALA A 54 -1.09 -17.76 -16.71
C ALA A 54 -0.30 -18.84 -15.96
N SER A 55 1.03 -18.67 -15.84
CA SER A 55 1.88 -19.56 -15.06
C SER A 55 2.00 -19.06 -13.63
N VAL A 56 1.55 -19.88 -12.67
CA VAL A 56 1.66 -19.62 -11.24
C VAL A 56 2.72 -20.56 -10.67
N HIS A 57 3.87 -19.99 -10.33
CA HIS A 57 4.92 -20.68 -9.58
C HIS A 57 4.69 -20.44 -8.10
N TYR A 58 4.67 -21.48 -7.28
CA TYR A 58 4.42 -21.31 -5.86
C TYR A 58 5.28 -22.23 -5.00
N THR A 59 5.46 -21.82 -3.74
CA THR A 59 6.05 -22.63 -2.68
C THR A 59 5.11 -22.64 -1.48
N LEU A 60 4.73 -23.84 -1.07
CA LEU A 60 3.95 -24.08 0.14
C LEU A 60 4.86 -24.31 1.34
N TYR A 61 4.47 -23.74 2.48
CA TYR A 61 5.23 -23.79 3.72
C TYR A 61 4.41 -24.40 4.86
N ASP A 62 5.07 -25.25 5.66
CA ASP A 62 4.63 -25.65 6.99
C ASP A 62 5.36 -24.78 8.02
N GLY A 63 4.64 -23.81 8.59
CA GLY A 63 5.24 -22.70 9.31
C GLY A 63 6.27 -21.94 8.46
N LYS A 64 7.56 -22.03 8.82
CA LYS A 64 8.67 -21.39 8.09
C LYS A 64 9.40 -22.35 7.14
N ARG A 65 9.08 -23.64 7.15
CA ARG A 65 9.79 -24.65 6.34
C ARG A 65 9.11 -24.79 4.98
N PRO A 66 9.82 -24.60 3.85
CA PRO A 66 9.26 -24.93 2.54
C PRO A 66 9.07 -26.45 2.43
N VAL A 67 7.92 -26.89 1.92
CA VAL A 67 7.55 -28.32 1.84
C VAL A 67 7.33 -28.75 0.39
N LYS A 68 6.71 -27.90 -0.42
CA LYS A 68 6.38 -28.20 -1.82
C LYS A 68 6.60 -26.97 -2.67
N SER A 69 7.25 -27.12 -3.82
CA SER A 69 7.34 -26.09 -4.85
C SER A 69 6.86 -26.68 -6.16
N SER A 70 6.03 -25.94 -6.89
CA SER A 70 5.44 -26.40 -8.13
C SER A 70 5.11 -25.22 -9.05
N SER A 71 4.66 -25.54 -10.25
CA SER A 71 4.18 -24.58 -11.23
C SER A 71 2.95 -25.15 -11.90
N LEU A 72 1.87 -24.36 -11.90
CA LEU A 72 0.62 -24.71 -12.55
C LEU A 72 0.27 -23.62 -13.56
N THR A 73 -0.42 -24.02 -14.62
CA THR A 73 -0.95 -23.09 -15.64
C THR A 73 -2.46 -23.03 -15.49
N THR A 74 -3.03 -21.83 -15.45
CA THR A 74 -4.47 -21.63 -15.27
C THR A 74 -5.28 -22.14 -16.46
N GLY A 75 -6.43 -22.75 -16.18
CA GLY A 75 -7.45 -23.06 -17.17
C GLY A 75 -8.36 -21.86 -17.50
N PRO A 76 -9.48 -22.08 -18.21
CA PRO A 76 -10.43 -21.02 -18.57
C PRO A 76 -11.11 -20.32 -17.39
N ASP A 77 -11.12 -20.96 -16.22
CA ASP A 77 -11.63 -20.41 -14.95
C ASP A 77 -10.59 -19.62 -14.16
N GLY A 78 -9.35 -19.53 -14.65
CA GLY A 78 -8.27 -18.79 -13.99
C GLY A 78 -7.76 -19.48 -12.72
N LEU A 79 -8.19 -20.70 -12.43
CA LEU A 79 -8.01 -21.31 -11.11
C LEU A 79 -6.70 -22.11 -11.00
N VAL A 80 -6.05 -21.97 -9.85
CA VAL A 80 -4.94 -22.82 -9.38
C VAL A 80 -5.27 -23.32 -7.99
N GLU A 81 -5.31 -24.64 -7.82
CA GLU A 81 -5.58 -25.30 -6.54
C GLU A 81 -4.41 -26.20 -6.14
N ASP A 82 -3.99 -26.08 -4.89
CA ASP A 82 -3.09 -27.06 -4.28
C ASP A 82 -3.24 -27.04 -2.75
N GLY A 83 -2.68 -28.04 -2.08
CA GLY A 83 -2.70 -28.11 -0.63
C GLY A 83 -1.56 -28.92 -0.04
N LEU A 84 -1.48 -28.90 1.28
CA LEU A 84 -0.57 -29.75 2.05
C LEU A 84 -1.18 -30.13 3.40
N GLU A 85 -0.66 -31.22 3.96
CA GLU A 85 -0.85 -31.56 5.36
C GLU A 85 0.27 -30.93 6.18
N THR A 86 -0.07 -30.02 7.08
CA THR A 86 0.89 -29.34 7.96
C THR A 86 1.10 -30.13 9.24
N SER A 87 2.16 -29.82 9.98
CA SER A 87 2.33 -30.27 11.37
C SER A 87 1.66 -29.37 12.40
N ARG A 88 1.18 -28.20 11.97
CA ARG A 88 0.60 -27.13 12.81
C ARG A 88 -0.63 -26.54 12.13
N ASN A 89 -1.49 -25.89 12.87
CA ASN A 89 -2.65 -25.17 12.34
C ASN A 89 -2.33 -23.92 11.48
N ARG A 90 -1.10 -23.75 10.99
CA ARG A 90 -0.70 -22.58 10.21
C ARG A 90 0.15 -23.00 9.03
N SER A 91 -0.25 -22.51 7.86
CA SER A 91 0.46 -22.69 6.59
C SER A 91 0.51 -21.38 5.83
N ARG A 92 1.39 -21.30 4.84
CA ARG A 92 1.35 -20.24 3.84
C ARG A 92 1.73 -20.74 2.46
N ILE A 93 1.15 -20.13 1.44
CA ILE A 93 1.60 -20.23 0.06
C ILE A 93 2.28 -18.91 -0.30
N GLU A 94 3.51 -18.96 -0.80
CA GLU A 94 4.12 -17.83 -1.52
C GLU A 94 4.01 -18.14 -3.01
N TYR A 95 3.54 -17.19 -3.81
CA TYR A 95 3.31 -17.41 -5.23
C TYR A 95 3.79 -16.26 -6.11
N ARG A 96 4.07 -16.59 -7.36
CA ARG A 96 4.48 -15.70 -8.44
C ARG A 96 3.66 -16.04 -9.68
N ALA A 97 2.80 -15.13 -10.10
CA ALA A 97 1.97 -15.29 -11.29
C ALA A 97 2.56 -14.50 -12.46
N THR A 98 2.62 -15.13 -13.64
CA THR A 98 3.19 -14.54 -14.85
C THR A 98 2.34 -14.87 -16.07
N LYS A 99 2.17 -13.90 -16.96
CA LYS A 99 1.52 -14.07 -18.27
C LYS A 99 2.13 -13.08 -19.26
N LYS A 100 2.37 -13.51 -20.50
CA LYS A 100 2.82 -12.58 -21.55
C LYS A 100 1.81 -11.45 -21.74
N GLY A 101 2.29 -10.21 -21.72
CA GLY A 101 1.45 -9.01 -21.85
C GLY A 101 0.98 -8.42 -20.51
N TYR A 102 1.25 -9.11 -19.39
CA TYR A 102 0.92 -8.66 -18.04
C TYR A 102 2.21 -8.45 -17.24
N TYR A 103 2.13 -7.59 -16.23
CA TYR A 103 3.13 -7.51 -15.18
C TYR A 103 3.04 -8.72 -14.25
N GLU A 104 4.18 -9.04 -13.65
CA GLU A 104 4.29 -10.14 -12.72
C GLU A 104 3.79 -9.74 -11.34
N THR A 105 2.97 -10.60 -10.72
CA THR A 105 2.48 -10.42 -9.35
C THR A 105 3.15 -11.42 -8.42
N ARG A 106 3.59 -10.96 -7.23
CA ARG A 106 4.21 -11.78 -6.18
C ARG A 106 3.58 -11.49 -4.83
N GLU A 107 2.98 -12.50 -4.24
CA GLU A 107 2.24 -12.35 -2.98
C GLU A 107 2.34 -13.62 -2.12
N GLU A 108 1.78 -13.55 -0.92
CA GLU A 108 1.61 -14.70 -0.04
C GLU A 108 0.18 -14.76 0.51
N LEU A 109 -0.38 -15.97 0.60
CA LEU A 109 -1.64 -16.20 1.28
C LEU A 109 -1.40 -17.04 2.53
N LEU A 110 -1.77 -16.47 3.68
CA LEU A 110 -1.67 -17.12 4.99
C LEU A 110 -2.94 -17.93 5.27
N SER A 111 -2.76 -19.13 5.79
CA SER A 111 -3.83 -19.92 6.39
C SER A 111 -3.53 -20.09 7.87
N ASP A 112 -4.43 -19.63 8.74
CA ASP A 112 -4.31 -19.75 10.19
C ASP A 112 -5.63 -20.27 10.76
N TYR A 113 -5.55 -21.47 11.33
CA TYR A 113 -6.65 -22.20 11.94
C TYR A 113 -6.60 -22.04 13.47
N GLY A 114 -7.45 -21.16 14.00
CA GLY A 114 -7.73 -21.01 15.42
C GLY A 114 -8.36 -22.27 16.05
N ALA A 115 -8.40 -22.31 17.39
CA ALA A 115 -8.88 -23.47 18.15
C ALA A 115 -10.38 -23.82 17.96
N THR A 116 -11.09 -23.11 17.09
CA THR A 116 -12.52 -23.29 16.84
C THR A 116 -12.76 -24.21 15.65
N ARG A 117 -13.43 -25.34 15.92
CA ARG A 117 -13.74 -26.48 15.02
C ARG A 117 -14.55 -26.16 13.73
N TYR A 118 -14.60 -24.91 13.27
CA TYR A 118 -15.42 -24.46 12.13
C TYR A 118 -14.59 -23.70 11.09
N GLU A 119 -13.41 -24.21 10.77
CA GLU A 119 -12.49 -23.50 9.89
C GLU A 119 -12.54 -23.98 8.46
N LYS A 120 -12.59 -23.00 7.56
CA LYS A 120 -12.71 -23.15 6.13
C LYS A 120 -11.51 -23.94 5.63
N PRO A 121 -11.67 -25.18 5.14
CA PRO A 121 -10.54 -25.99 4.68
C PRO A 121 -9.79 -25.34 3.50
N VAL A 122 -10.46 -24.42 2.81
CA VAL A 122 -10.00 -23.72 1.61
C VAL A 122 -9.75 -22.25 1.93
N ASN A 123 -8.54 -21.80 1.64
CA ASN A 123 -8.13 -20.40 1.68
C ASN A 123 -8.07 -19.93 0.23
N SER A 124 -8.91 -18.94 -0.10
CA SER A 124 -9.04 -18.44 -1.46
C SER A 124 -8.55 -17.01 -1.55
N ASP A 125 -7.90 -16.66 -2.66
CA ASP A 125 -7.51 -15.29 -2.96
C ASP A 125 -7.58 -15.00 -4.47
N TYR A 126 -7.73 -13.73 -4.81
CA TYR A 126 -7.73 -13.26 -6.20
C TYR A 126 -6.35 -12.70 -6.55
N VAL A 127 -5.69 -13.35 -7.52
CA VAL A 127 -4.41 -12.89 -8.03
C VAL A 127 -4.66 -11.97 -9.22
N ARG A 128 -4.61 -10.66 -9.00
CA ARG A 128 -4.79 -9.69 -10.07
C ARG A 128 -3.52 -9.54 -10.90
N LEU A 129 -3.64 -9.70 -12.23
CA LEU A 129 -2.60 -9.40 -13.20
C LEU A 129 -2.96 -8.12 -13.97
N LEU A 130 -2.04 -7.15 -13.97
CA LEU A 130 -2.22 -5.86 -14.64
C LEU A 130 -1.42 -5.78 -15.94
N ARG A 131 -1.93 -5.05 -16.91
CA ARG A 131 -1.29 -4.66 -18.18
C ARG A 131 -0.93 -3.17 -18.11
N THR A 132 -0.08 -2.71 -19.03
CA THR A 132 0.28 -1.28 -19.13
C THR A 132 -0.94 -0.38 -19.28
N GLU A 133 -1.95 -0.80 -20.05
CA GLU A 133 -3.16 -0.03 -20.31
C GLU A 133 -4.05 0.10 -19.06
N ASP A 134 -3.99 -0.85 -18.13
CA ASP A 134 -4.83 -0.86 -16.92
C ASP A 134 -4.44 0.27 -15.93
N TYR A 135 -3.28 0.92 -16.13
CA TYR A 135 -2.85 2.10 -15.36
C TYR A 135 -3.40 3.43 -15.91
N LEU A 136 -3.92 3.42 -17.14
CA LEU A 136 -4.47 4.63 -17.77
C LEU A 136 -5.93 4.84 -17.34
N ASP A 137 -6.30 6.09 -17.09
CA ASP A 137 -7.69 6.48 -16.88
C ASP A 137 -8.54 6.10 -18.12
N PRO A 138 -9.65 5.37 -17.97
CA PRO A 138 -10.43 4.87 -19.11
C PRO A 138 -10.93 5.97 -20.06
N ALA A 139 -11.32 7.13 -19.52
CA ALA A 139 -11.76 8.26 -20.33
C ALA A 139 -10.59 8.88 -21.11
N PHE A 140 -9.39 8.85 -20.52
CA PHE A 140 -8.17 9.26 -21.18
C PHE A 140 -7.77 8.29 -22.31
N VAL A 141 -7.85 6.97 -22.10
CA VAL A 141 -7.56 5.96 -23.14
C VAL A 141 -8.41 6.18 -24.39
N ALA A 142 -9.71 6.42 -24.22
CA ALA A 142 -10.64 6.64 -25.32
C ALA A 142 -10.35 7.91 -26.14
N ALA A 143 -9.74 8.91 -25.50
CA ALA A 143 -9.41 10.19 -26.12
C ALA A 143 -7.98 10.26 -26.69
N LEU A 144 -7.11 9.28 -26.37
CA LEU A 144 -5.70 9.33 -26.71
C LEU A 144 -5.46 8.91 -28.17
N PRO A 145 -5.01 9.81 -29.06
CA PRO A 145 -4.53 9.39 -30.36
C PRO A 145 -3.31 8.47 -30.18
N ARG A 146 -3.09 7.53 -31.11
CA ARG A 146 -1.82 6.79 -31.15
C ARG A 146 -0.73 7.72 -31.68
N ASP A 147 0.00 8.34 -30.77
CA ASP A 147 1.12 9.23 -31.06
C ASP A 147 2.28 9.03 -30.07
N ALA A 148 3.36 9.80 -30.24
CA ALA A 148 4.59 9.70 -29.45
C ALA A 148 4.35 9.86 -27.93
N LEU A 149 3.33 10.62 -27.52
CA LEU A 149 2.98 10.78 -26.11
C LEU A 149 2.49 9.45 -25.53
N LYS A 150 1.68 8.68 -26.27
CA LYS A 150 1.21 7.37 -25.81
C LYS A 150 2.38 6.41 -25.55
N ASP A 151 3.34 6.33 -26.46
CA ASP A 151 4.51 5.45 -26.32
C ASP A 151 5.37 5.86 -25.13
N SER A 152 5.59 7.16 -24.93
CA SER A 152 6.30 7.71 -23.77
C SER A 152 5.58 7.45 -22.45
N LEU A 153 4.24 7.50 -22.42
CA LEU A 153 3.44 7.16 -21.25
C LEU A 153 3.54 5.67 -20.90
N PHE A 154 3.49 4.80 -21.92
CA PHE A 154 3.69 3.37 -21.72
C PHE A 154 5.10 3.06 -21.19
N ALA A 155 6.13 3.73 -21.71
CA ALA A 155 7.48 3.60 -21.19
C ALA A 155 7.58 4.05 -19.73
N PHE A 156 6.89 5.13 -19.34
CA PHE A 156 6.82 5.59 -17.95
C PHE A 156 6.13 4.55 -17.05
N ILE A 157 4.97 4.04 -17.46
CA ILE A 157 4.23 3.01 -16.71
C ILE A 157 5.08 1.75 -16.56
N ASP A 158 5.72 1.27 -17.64
CA ASP A 158 6.63 0.14 -17.62
C ASP A 158 7.78 0.34 -16.63
N ARG A 159 8.38 1.54 -16.61
CA ARG A 159 9.47 1.87 -15.68
C ARG A 159 9.00 1.89 -14.23
N MET A 160 7.77 2.31 -13.95
CA MET A 160 7.20 2.31 -12.60
C MET A 160 6.77 0.91 -12.15
N ALA A 161 6.01 0.19 -12.98
CA ALA A 161 5.46 -1.13 -12.66
C ALA A 161 6.54 -2.22 -12.49
N ARG A 162 7.71 -2.06 -13.11
CA ARG A 162 8.84 -2.99 -12.97
C ARG A 162 9.71 -2.75 -11.74
N ARG A 163 9.43 -1.72 -10.93
CA ARG A 163 10.18 -1.50 -9.68
C ARG A 163 9.84 -2.61 -8.69
N VAL A 164 10.88 -3.26 -8.16
CA VAL A 164 10.73 -4.45 -7.30
C VAL A 164 11.07 -4.15 -5.84
N SER A 165 11.49 -2.92 -5.50
CA SER A 165 11.82 -2.61 -4.11
C SER A 165 10.57 -2.42 -3.27
N ARG A 166 10.58 -2.98 -2.05
CA ARG A 166 9.54 -2.75 -1.03
C ARG A 166 9.47 -1.29 -0.55
N THR A 167 10.41 -0.46 -0.94
CA THR A 167 10.47 0.97 -0.58
C THR A 167 10.10 1.88 -1.74
N ASP A 168 9.89 1.34 -2.93
CA ASP A 168 9.52 2.14 -4.09
C ASP A 168 8.02 2.39 -4.07
N PRO A 169 7.56 3.60 -4.45
CA PRO A 169 6.14 3.86 -4.60
C PRO A 169 5.57 3.04 -5.75
N VAL A 170 4.37 2.51 -5.55
CA VAL A 170 3.65 1.69 -6.53
C VAL A 170 2.68 2.58 -7.30
N LEU A 171 2.76 2.58 -8.63
CA LEU A 171 1.78 3.30 -9.45
C LEU A 171 0.40 2.65 -9.28
N MET A 172 -0.63 3.46 -9.09
CA MET A 172 -2.01 2.97 -8.96
C MET A 172 -2.63 2.70 -10.33
N ASP A 173 -3.48 1.69 -10.40
CA ASP A 173 -4.36 1.41 -11.54
C ASP A 173 -5.28 2.61 -11.85
N GLU A 174 -5.65 2.76 -13.12
CA GLU A 174 -6.53 3.82 -13.65
C GLU A 174 -6.14 5.28 -13.27
N SER A 175 -4.91 5.51 -12.81
CA SER A 175 -4.54 6.80 -12.23
C SER A 175 -3.90 7.77 -13.22
N VAL A 176 -3.32 7.25 -14.31
CA VAL A 176 -2.55 8.02 -15.27
C VAL A 176 -3.48 8.69 -16.29
N ALA A 177 -3.47 10.02 -16.34
CA ALA A 177 -4.33 10.79 -17.25
C ALA A 177 -3.70 12.13 -17.63
N LEU A 178 -4.11 12.70 -18.76
CA LEU A 178 -3.88 14.12 -19.05
C LEU A 178 -5.07 14.94 -18.52
N VAL A 179 -4.80 15.92 -17.67
CA VAL A 179 -5.83 16.81 -17.10
C VAL A 179 -5.53 18.27 -17.43
N ARG A 180 -6.59 19.07 -17.56
CA ARG A 180 -6.47 20.52 -17.70
C ARG A 180 -6.81 21.23 -16.39
N ILE A 181 -5.87 22.00 -15.87
CA ILE A 181 -6.06 22.84 -14.68
C ILE A 181 -5.75 24.27 -15.10
N GLN A 182 -6.72 25.17 -14.99
CA GLN A 182 -6.58 26.57 -15.40
C GLN A 182 -6.03 26.72 -16.84
N ASN A 183 -6.59 25.96 -17.79
CA ASN A 183 -6.18 25.92 -19.20
C ASN A 183 -4.74 25.46 -19.46
N ARG A 184 -4.07 24.86 -18.47
CA ARG A 184 -2.74 24.25 -18.61
C ARG A 184 -2.85 22.73 -18.53
N ASN A 185 -2.08 22.02 -19.35
CA ASN A 185 -2.09 20.56 -19.37
C ASN A 185 -1.13 20.01 -18.29
N TYR A 186 -1.61 19.08 -17.48
CA TYR A 186 -0.81 18.36 -16.49
C TYR A 186 -0.93 16.87 -16.74
N LEU A 187 0.19 16.15 -16.60
CA LEU A 187 0.14 14.69 -16.46
C LEU A 187 -0.22 14.35 -15.02
N ARG A 188 -1.38 13.75 -14.83
CA ARG A 188 -1.87 13.25 -13.55
C ARG A 188 -1.49 11.78 -13.39
N PHE A 189 -1.07 11.40 -12.18
CA PHE A 189 -0.94 10.01 -11.76
C PHE A 189 -1.01 9.91 -10.24
N ALA A 190 -1.35 8.72 -9.73
CA ALA A 190 -1.38 8.42 -8.31
C ALA A 190 -0.43 7.28 -7.98
N VAL A 191 0.23 7.38 -6.83
CA VAL A 191 1.09 6.33 -6.31
C VAL A 191 0.69 5.97 -4.88
N ASP A 192 0.79 4.69 -4.55
CA ASP A 192 0.76 4.18 -3.19
C ASP A 192 2.18 4.17 -2.63
N ASP A 193 2.38 4.89 -1.54
CA ASP A 193 3.68 5.04 -0.90
C ASP A 193 3.94 3.87 0.05
N ALA A 194 5.06 3.17 -0.17
CA ALA A 194 5.45 2.08 0.69
C ALA A 194 6.00 2.57 2.06
N ILE A 195 6.27 3.86 2.21
CA ILE A 195 6.81 4.45 3.44
C ILE A 195 5.66 4.75 4.42
N MET A 196 5.78 4.23 5.64
CA MET A 196 4.91 4.60 6.75
C MET A 196 5.48 5.79 7.51
N TYR A 197 4.70 6.86 7.63
CA TYR A 197 5.13 8.10 8.28
C TYR A 197 4.60 8.24 9.72
N ASN A 198 5.44 8.71 10.63
CA ASN A 198 5.05 9.01 12.01
C ASN A 198 4.43 10.42 12.10
N VAL A 199 3.13 10.52 12.41
CA VAL A 199 2.43 11.82 12.50
C VAL A 199 2.89 12.68 13.66
N GLU A 200 3.46 12.10 14.72
CA GLU A 200 3.91 12.84 15.90
C GLU A 200 5.34 13.37 15.76
N ALA A 201 6.13 12.77 14.85
CA ALA A 201 7.52 13.19 14.61
C ALA A 201 7.60 14.51 13.82
N PHE A 202 6.52 14.92 13.17
CA PHE A 202 6.51 16.05 12.23
C PHE A 202 5.32 16.97 12.48
N THR A 203 5.53 18.26 12.23
CA THR A 203 4.38 19.16 12.01
C THR A 203 3.71 18.77 10.69
N LYS A 204 2.44 19.15 10.52
CA LYS A 204 1.69 18.91 9.28
C LYS A 204 2.47 19.37 8.03
N ALA A 205 3.10 20.54 8.08
CA ALA A 205 3.89 21.08 6.98
C ALA A 205 5.14 20.26 6.68
N ARG A 206 5.86 19.80 7.72
CA ARG A 206 7.04 18.95 7.56
C ARG A 206 6.70 17.58 6.99
N LEU A 207 5.62 16.98 7.47
CA LEU A 207 5.14 15.69 6.95
C LEU A 207 4.85 15.79 5.44
N VAL A 208 4.17 16.86 5.02
CA VAL A 208 3.85 17.12 3.60
C VAL A 208 5.13 17.33 2.77
N GLY A 209 6.08 18.12 3.26
CA GLY A 209 7.35 18.36 2.58
C GLY A 209 8.19 17.09 2.45
N ARG A 210 8.12 16.21 3.44
CA ARG A 210 8.81 14.93 3.44
C ARG A 210 8.22 13.95 2.42
N ILE A 211 6.89 13.77 2.40
CA ILE A 211 6.19 12.95 1.39
C ILE A 211 6.46 13.47 -0.03
N PHE A 212 6.51 14.81 -0.20
CA PHE A 212 6.90 15.38 -1.47
C PHE A 212 8.29 14.94 -1.90
N SER A 213 9.29 15.11 -1.03
CA SER A 213 10.70 14.83 -1.35
C SER A 213 10.95 13.33 -1.53
N ASP A 214 10.38 12.53 -0.63
CA ASP A 214 10.59 11.08 -0.60
C ASP A 214 9.92 10.39 -1.79
N THR A 215 8.76 10.90 -2.25
CA THR A 215 7.88 10.16 -3.17
C THR A 215 7.43 10.99 -4.36
N ALA A 216 6.74 12.13 -4.14
CA ALA A 216 6.10 12.88 -5.23
C ALA A 216 7.12 13.42 -6.24
N LEU A 217 8.20 14.05 -5.76
CA LEU A 217 9.27 14.61 -6.60
C LEU A 217 9.98 13.54 -7.40
N LYS A 218 10.38 12.43 -6.77
CA LYS A 218 11.09 11.34 -7.44
C LYS A 218 10.25 10.71 -8.54
N THR A 219 8.95 10.58 -8.29
CA THR A 219 8.01 10.04 -9.28
C THR A 219 7.81 11.03 -10.44
N ALA A 220 7.64 12.32 -10.16
CA ALA A 220 7.57 13.36 -11.20
C ALA A 220 8.85 13.46 -12.04
N VAL A 221 10.03 13.36 -11.41
CA VAL A 221 11.32 13.31 -12.11
C VAL A 221 11.37 12.06 -13.01
N THR A 222 10.99 10.90 -12.49
CA THR A 222 10.93 9.66 -13.28
C THR A 222 10.02 9.83 -14.50
N ALA A 223 8.84 10.41 -14.31
CA ALA A 223 7.92 10.70 -15.41
C ALA A 223 8.58 11.62 -16.44
N HIS A 224 9.10 12.76 -16.02
CA HIS A 224 9.72 13.76 -16.90
C HIS A 224 10.89 13.19 -17.71
N GLU A 225 11.80 12.47 -17.06
CA GLU A 225 12.93 11.80 -17.74
C GLU A 225 12.46 10.79 -18.77
N THR A 226 11.37 10.07 -18.48
CA THR A 226 10.88 9.01 -19.38
C THR A 226 10.06 9.58 -20.54
N LEU A 227 9.35 10.69 -20.32
CA LEU A 227 8.61 11.40 -21.36
C LEU A 227 9.53 12.06 -22.39
N GLY A 228 10.74 12.46 -21.97
CA GLY A 228 11.70 13.14 -22.85
C GLY A 228 11.08 14.36 -23.52
N ASP A 229 11.26 14.48 -24.83
CA ASP A 229 10.72 15.60 -25.63
C ASP A 229 9.19 15.70 -25.58
N SER A 230 8.48 14.60 -25.27
CA SER A 230 7.00 14.65 -25.10
C SER A 230 6.59 15.44 -23.85
N ALA A 231 7.50 15.66 -22.90
CA ALA A 231 7.23 16.46 -21.71
C ALA A 231 6.99 17.95 -22.03
N ASP A 232 7.51 18.46 -23.15
CA ASP A 232 7.35 19.87 -23.55
C ASP A 232 5.88 20.21 -23.88
N MET A 233 5.02 19.20 -24.06
CA MET A 233 3.57 19.37 -24.24
C MET A 233 2.82 19.62 -22.92
N LEU A 234 3.50 19.46 -21.79
CA LEU A 234 2.95 19.55 -20.45
C LEU A 234 3.39 20.86 -19.79
N PHE A 235 2.48 21.46 -19.02
CA PHE A 235 2.86 22.51 -18.08
C PHE A 235 3.52 21.93 -16.83
N GLY A 236 3.14 20.71 -16.44
CA GLY A 236 3.64 20.06 -15.23
C GLY A 236 2.96 18.75 -14.90
N TYR A 237 3.02 18.38 -13.62
CA TYR A 237 2.54 17.10 -13.08
C TYR A 237 1.55 17.33 -11.95
N ASP A 238 0.48 16.53 -11.93
CA ASP A 238 -0.50 16.43 -10.85
C ASP A 238 -0.29 15.09 -10.15
N VAL A 239 0.57 15.08 -9.13
CA VAL A 239 0.98 13.86 -8.43
C VAL A 239 0.14 13.66 -7.18
N ARG A 240 -0.51 12.51 -7.08
CA ARG A 240 -1.20 12.07 -5.86
C ARG A 240 -0.40 10.98 -5.18
N VAL A 241 -0.28 11.08 -3.87
CA VAL A 241 0.42 10.09 -3.04
C VAL A 241 -0.56 9.63 -1.97
N LEU A 242 -0.90 8.34 -1.99
CA LEU A 242 -1.54 7.69 -0.87
C LEU A 242 -0.46 7.26 0.11
N ALA A 243 -0.44 7.83 1.30
CA ALA A 243 0.57 7.52 2.31
C ALA A 243 -0.09 7.00 3.58
N LEU A 244 0.47 5.92 4.14
CA LEU A 244 0.10 5.42 5.45
C LEU A 244 0.77 6.28 6.52
N VAL A 245 -0.05 6.91 7.35
CA VAL A 245 0.41 7.73 8.47
C VAL A 245 -0.13 7.17 9.77
N ARG A 246 0.70 7.08 10.81
CA ARG A 246 0.28 6.63 12.15
C ARG A 246 1.10 7.28 13.26
N SER A 247 0.61 7.23 14.49
CA SER A 247 1.42 7.44 15.68
C SER A 247 2.29 6.22 15.94
N PHE A 248 3.56 6.45 16.29
CA PHE A 248 4.44 5.37 16.75
C PHE A 248 4.46 5.25 18.28
N CYS A 249 3.86 6.22 18.97
CA CYS A 249 3.77 6.25 20.43
C CYS A 249 2.50 5.54 20.92
N ASP A 250 1.47 5.43 20.08
CA ASP A 250 0.27 4.66 20.36
C ASP A 250 0.34 3.27 19.70
N PRO A 251 0.51 2.18 20.47
CA PRO A 251 0.56 0.83 19.92
C PRO A 251 -0.79 0.33 19.36
N GLU A 252 -1.90 0.98 19.73
CA GLU A 252 -3.23 0.66 19.20
C GLU A 252 -3.54 1.40 17.89
N ASP A 253 -2.74 2.41 17.54
CA ASP A 253 -2.91 3.13 16.28
C ASP A 253 -2.54 2.24 15.08
N ARG A 254 -3.58 1.85 14.34
CA ARG A 254 -3.46 1.05 13.11
C ARG A 254 -3.01 1.87 11.91
N GLY A 255 -2.95 3.19 12.05
CA GLY A 255 -2.68 4.13 10.99
C GLY A 255 -3.89 4.44 10.13
N ALA A 256 -3.74 5.49 9.33
CA ALA A 256 -4.71 5.93 8.35
C ALA A 256 -3.98 6.20 7.03
N VAL A 257 -4.59 5.76 5.93
CA VAL A 257 -4.16 6.16 4.59
C VAL A 257 -4.70 7.57 4.31
N ARG A 258 -3.83 8.46 3.82
CA ARG A 258 -4.15 9.86 3.52
C ARG A 258 -3.72 10.19 2.09
N GLU A 259 -4.50 11.02 1.40
CA GLU A 259 -4.15 11.48 0.06
C GLU A 259 -3.45 12.84 0.13
N TYR A 260 -2.26 12.90 -0.44
CA TYR A 260 -1.48 14.12 -0.65
C TYR A 260 -1.41 14.43 -2.14
N ARG A 261 -1.89 15.60 -2.55
CA ARG A 261 -1.87 16.03 -3.96
C ARG A 261 -0.92 17.20 -4.15
N TYR A 262 -0.06 17.10 -5.16
CA TYR A 262 0.97 18.07 -5.49
C TYR A 262 0.86 18.49 -6.96
N LEU A 263 0.72 19.79 -7.19
CA LEU A 263 0.86 20.38 -8.52
C LEU A 263 2.29 20.90 -8.68
N ILE A 264 3.03 20.31 -9.61
CA ILE A 264 4.46 20.59 -9.82
C ILE A 264 4.62 21.10 -11.24
N SER A 265 4.95 22.38 -11.41
CA SER A 265 5.26 22.88 -12.75
C SER A 265 6.55 22.28 -13.28
N GLU A 266 6.67 22.16 -14.59
CA GLU A 266 7.89 21.72 -15.25
C GLU A 266 9.09 22.62 -14.89
N THR A 267 8.86 23.93 -14.77
CA THR A 267 9.88 24.89 -14.33
C THR A 267 10.38 24.60 -12.92
N GLU A 268 9.49 24.26 -11.99
CA GLU A 268 9.88 23.86 -10.64
C GLU A 268 10.63 22.54 -10.65
N LEU A 269 10.12 21.54 -11.39
CA LEU A 269 10.77 20.24 -11.50
C LEU A 269 12.22 20.38 -12.03
N LYS A 270 12.43 21.16 -13.08
CA LYS A 270 13.76 21.43 -13.66
C LYS A 270 14.70 22.14 -12.68
N ARG A 271 14.18 23.01 -11.79
CA ARG A 271 14.98 23.64 -10.72
C ARG A 271 15.40 22.64 -9.64
N HIS A 272 14.66 21.56 -9.50
CA HIS A 272 14.84 20.52 -8.49
C HIS A 272 15.71 19.35 -8.96
N LEU A 273 15.88 19.18 -10.28
CA LEU A 273 16.85 18.24 -10.85
C LEU A 273 18.28 18.58 -10.39
N GLY A 274 18.88 17.68 -9.61
CA GLY A 274 20.29 17.76 -9.18
C GLY A 274 20.59 18.72 -8.03
N ARG A 275 19.58 19.17 -7.24
CA ARG A 275 19.78 20.04 -6.07
C ARG A 275 19.08 19.51 -4.82
N GLU A 276 19.70 19.65 -3.65
CA GLU A 276 19.00 19.50 -2.37
C GLU A 276 18.01 20.66 -2.18
N ILE A 277 16.78 20.34 -1.80
CA ILE A 277 15.72 21.32 -1.57
C ILE A 277 15.30 21.18 -0.12
N THR A 278 15.28 22.30 0.60
CA THR A 278 14.80 22.31 1.97
C THR A 278 13.27 22.19 1.99
N GLU A 279 12.73 21.47 2.97
CA GLU A 279 11.28 21.30 3.18
C GLU A 279 10.52 22.65 3.18
N ASP A 280 11.14 23.70 3.73
CA ASP A 280 10.57 25.05 3.81
C ASP A 280 10.45 25.73 2.43
N THR A 281 11.48 25.67 1.60
CA THR A 281 11.47 26.21 0.22
C THR A 281 10.38 25.54 -0.62
N LEU A 282 10.14 24.27 -0.32
CA LEU A 282 9.21 23.40 -1.02
C LEU A 282 7.75 23.72 -0.67
N MET A 283 7.48 23.93 0.61
CA MET A 283 6.19 24.36 1.14
C MET A 283 5.79 25.79 0.72
N GLU A 284 6.72 26.60 0.21
CA GLU A 284 6.42 27.95 -0.29
C GLU A 284 6.07 27.98 -1.78
N ARG A 285 6.50 26.98 -2.55
CA ARG A 285 6.43 27.01 -4.02
C ARG A 285 5.40 26.04 -4.59
N SER A 286 5.22 24.90 -3.96
CA SER A 286 4.23 23.90 -4.41
C SER A 286 2.81 24.20 -3.91
N ALA A 287 1.82 23.94 -4.77
CA ALA A 287 0.43 23.85 -4.32
C ALA A 287 0.17 22.42 -3.83
N ALA A 288 0.06 22.27 -2.51
CA ALA A 288 -0.16 21.00 -1.84
C ALA A 288 -1.53 20.94 -1.17
N PHE A 289 -2.20 19.80 -1.31
CA PHE A 289 -3.50 19.51 -0.71
C PHE A 289 -3.39 18.24 0.13
N LEU A 290 -4.09 18.22 1.26
CA LEU A 290 -4.30 17.03 2.08
C LEU A 290 -5.80 16.72 2.09
N ASP A 291 -6.18 15.54 1.62
CA ASP A 291 -7.58 15.10 1.54
C ASP A 291 -8.46 16.18 0.84
N GLY A 292 -7.95 16.72 -0.26
CA GLY A 292 -8.59 17.79 -1.05
C GLY A 292 -8.54 19.20 -0.44
N GLN A 293 -8.06 19.35 0.80
CA GLN A 293 -7.97 20.65 1.47
C GLN A 293 -6.59 21.28 1.27
N PRO A 294 -6.51 22.56 0.87
CA PRO A 294 -5.22 23.22 0.67
C PRO A 294 -4.50 23.38 2.02
N ILE A 295 -3.20 23.06 2.05
CA ILE A 295 -2.41 23.10 3.29
C ILE A 295 -2.01 24.54 3.67
N LYS A 296 -1.96 25.44 2.69
CA LYS A 296 -1.84 26.90 2.81
C LYS A 296 -2.84 27.53 1.83
N PRO A 297 -3.25 28.81 1.99
CA PRO A 297 -4.00 29.50 0.94
C PRO A 297 -3.20 29.46 -0.36
N ALA A 298 -3.64 28.61 -1.29
CA ALA A 298 -2.88 28.33 -2.50
C ALA A 298 -2.88 29.57 -3.39
N LYS A 299 -1.69 30.16 -3.61
CA LYS A 299 -1.48 30.92 -4.85
C LYS A 299 -1.24 29.88 -5.93
N LEU A 300 -2.29 29.52 -6.65
CA LEU A 300 -2.16 28.66 -7.82
C LEU A 300 -1.20 29.36 -8.80
N PRO A 301 -0.11 28.70 -9.25
CA PRO A 301 0.86 29.29 -10.17
C PRO A 301 0.30 29.49 -11.58
#